data_AF-A0AAU2ZSV0-F1
#
_entry.id   AF-A0AAU2ZSV0-F1
#
_cell.length_a   1.000
_cell.length_b   1.000
_cell.length_c   1.000
_cell.angle_alpha   90.00
_cell.angle_beta   90.00
_cell.angle_gamma   90.00
#
_symmetry.space_group_name_H-M   'P 1'
#
loop_
_entity.id
_entity.type
_entity.pdbx_description
1 polymer ?
#
loop_
_entity_poly.entity_id
_entity_poly.type
_entity_poly.pdbx_seq_one_letter_code
_entity_poly.pdbx_strand_id
1 'polypeptide(L)'
;MNYLDDVRSAARAYLLREADDARPEWRGVFTMNGTEGPTGIAPVCPDPEHEAGDGDLYTCCPELAIEVESAEFAEYLVALLNADREGGAR
;
A
#
# COMPACT_ATOMS: atom_id res chain seq x y z
N MET A 1 10.61 -22.28 1.40
CA MET A 1 9.16 -22.11 1.24
C MET A 1 8.46 -22.62 2.47
N ASN A 2 8.21 -21.68 3.36
CA ASN A 2 7.23 -21.78 4.43
C ASN A 2 5.92 -21.09 3.96
N TYR A 3 4.85 -21.19 4.75
CA TYR A 3 3.54 -20.61 4.42
C TYR A 3 3.56 -19.09 4.15
N LEU A 4 4.42 -18.33 4.84
CA LEU A 4 4.57 -16.89 4.62
C LEU A 4 5.24 -16.60 3.27
N ASP A 5 6.22 -17.41 2.84
CA ASP A 5 6.83 -17.29 1.50
C ASP A 5 5.78 -17.51 0.39
N ASP A 6 4.90 -18.50 0.56
CA ASP A 6 3.85 -18.82 -0.41
C ASP A 6 2.80 -17.70 -0.50
N VAL A 7 2.35 -17.18 0.65
CA VAL A 7 1.40 -16.06 0.73
C VAL A 7 2.01 -14.78 0.13
N ARG A 8 3.28 -14.47 0.42
CA ARG A 8 4.00 -13.33 -0.17
C ARG A 8 4.12 -13.45 -1.69
N SER A 9 4.41 -14.65 -2.21
CA SER A 9 4.49 -14.90 -3.65
C SER A 9 3.14 -14.64 -4.34
N ALA A 10 2.05 -15.15 -3.75
CA ALA A 10 0.69 -14.93 -4.25
C ALA A 10 0.26 -13.45 -4.17
N ALA A 11 0.51 -12.78 -3.04
CA ALA A 11 0.21 -11.36 -2.85
C ALA A 11 0.98 -10.50 -3.85
N ARG A 12 2.28 -10.76 -4.05
CA ARG A 12 3.09 -10.05 -5.05
C ARG A 12 2.55 -10.24 -6.47
N ALA A 13 2.10 -11.44 -6.84
CA ALA A 13 1.50 -11.70 -8.15
C ALA A 13 0.15 -10.98 -8.36
N TYR A 14 -0.62 -10.77 -7.30
CA TYR A 14 -1.83 -9.94 -7.32
C TYR A 14 -1.47 -8.45 -7.49
N LEU A 15 -0.57 -7.92 -6.65
CA LEU A 15 -0.17 -6.51 -6.70
C LEU A 15 0.45 -6.11 -8.04
N LEU A 16 1.25 -7.00 -8.64
CA LEU A 16 1.79 -6.90 -10.01
C LEU A 16 0.73 -6.66 -11.09
N ARG A 17 -0.52 -7.08 -10.87
CA ARG A 17 -1.62 -6.97 -11.83
C ARG A 17 -2.46 -5.73 -11.61
N GLU A 18 -2.67 -5.34 -10.36
CA GLU A 18 -3.57 -4.24 -9.99
C GLU A 18 -2.89 -2.86 -9.94
N ALA A 19 -1.57 -2.80 -9.68
CA ALA A 19 -0.87 -1.53 -9.47
C ALA A 19 -0.09 -1.02 -10.70
N ASP A 20 -0.06 -1.78 -11.81
CA ASP A 20 0.74 -1.60 -13.05
C ASP A 20 2.28 -1.51 -12.85
N ASP A 21 2.74 -1.30 -11.63
CA ASP A 21 4.13 -1.50 -11.18
C ASP A 21 4.29 -2.87 -10.50
N ALA A 22 5.43 -3.51 -10.73
CA ALA A 22 5.84 -4.74 -10.06
C ALA A 22 6.13 -4.59 -8.57
N ARG A 23 6.38 -3.35 -8.10
CA ARG A 23 6.87 -3.00 -6.76
C ARG A 23 6.46 -1.56 -6.34
N PRO A 24 5.16 -1.23 -6.29
CA PRO A 24 4.73 0.09 -5.80
C PRO A 24 5.23 0.34 -4.37
N GLU A 25 5.60 1.59 -4.09
CA GLU A 25 5.69 2.07 -2.71
C GLU A 25 4.29 2.19 -2.12
N TRP A 26 4.14 1.92 -0.82
CA TRP A 26 2.87 2.03 -0.10
C TRP A 26 2.88 3.22 0.84
N ARG A 27 1.70 3.83 1.00
CA ARG A 27 1.40 4.92 1.93
C ARG A 27 0.06 4.69 2.63
N GLY A 28 -0.15 5.36 3.76
CA GLY A 28 -1.47 5.48 4.36
C GLY A 28 -2.34 6.43 3.53
N VAL A 29 -3.64 6.16 3.44
CA VAL A 29 -4.63 7.05 2.80
C VAL A 29 -5.89 7.22 3.65
N PHE A 30 -6.59 8.33 3.47
CA PHE A 30 -7.88 8.59 4.12
C PHE A 30 -9.02 7.96 3.30
N THR A 31 -9.53 6.80 3.73
CA THR A 31 -10.74 6.18 3.13
C THR A 31 -12.03 6.59 3.87
N MET A 32 -11.91 6.96 5.15
CA MET A 32 -13.02 7.40 5.99
C MET A 32 -12.97 8.90 6.29
N ASN A 33 -14.14 9.55 6.31
CA ASN A 33 -14.25 10.97 6.67
C ASN A 33 -14.20 11.18 8.19
N GLY A 34 -13.44 12.18 8.63
CA GLY A 34 -13.43 12.63 10.03
C GLY A 34 -12.56 11.81 10.98
N THR A 35 -11.59 11.05 10.46
CA THR A 35 -10.62 10.30 11.26
C THR A 35 -9.38 11.16 11.56
N GLU A 36 -8.72 10.91 12.70
CA GLU A 36 -7.52 11.65 13.11
C GLU A 36 -6.24 11.21 12.35
N GLY A 37 -6.33 10.13 11.56
CA GLY A 37 -5.25 9.61 10.73
C GLY A 37 -5.77 8.75 9.57
N PRO A 38 -4.86 8.25 8.71
CA PRO A 38 -5.19 7.39 7.58
C PRO A 38 -5.93 6.12 8.01
N THR A 39 -6.97 5.72 7.29
CA THR A 39 -7.78 4.52 7.58
C THR A 39 -7.77 3.48 6.47
N GLY A 40 -7.02 3.75 5.40
CA GLY A 40 -6.67 2.79 4.37
C GLY A 40 -5.19 2.82 4.04
N ILE A 41 -4.79 1.93 3.12
CA ILE A 41 -3.48 1.89 2.49
C ILE A 41 -3.64 1.86 0.97
N ALA A 42 -2.74 2.49 0.25
CA ALA A 42 -2.71 2.48 -1.21
C ALA A 42 -1.26 2.64 -1.71
N PRO A 43 -0.99 2.38 -3.00
CA PRO A 43 0.23 2.83 -3.63
C PRO A 43 0.45 4.35 -3.49
N VAL A 44 1.71 4.75 -3.44
CA VAL A 44 2.14 6.14 -3.62
C VAL A 44 1.68 6.63 -4.99
N CYS A 45 1.25 7.89 -5.07
CA CYS A 45 0.85 8.49 -6.34
C CYS A 45 2.05 8.52 -7.31
N PRO A 46 1.91 8.07 -8.57
CA PRO A 46 2.99 8.15 -9.55
C PRO A 46 3.21 9.57 -10.08
N ASP A 47 2.31 10.50 -9.77
CA ASP A 47 2.39 11.90 -10.17
C ASP A 47 3.38 12.66 -9.26
N PRO A 48 4.49 13.20 -9.81
CA PRO A 48 5.50 13.90 -9.01
C PRO A 48 5.05 15.27 -8.48
N GLU A 49 3.87 15.77 -8.88
CA GLU A 49 3.28 16.99 -8.28
C GLU A 49 2.60 16.72 -6.92
N HIS A 50 2.33 15.44 -6.58
CA HIS A 50 1.78 15.04 -5.28
C HIS A 50 2.88 14.54 -4.33
N GLU A 51 2.77 14.87 -3.03
CA GLU A 51 3.72 14.41 -2.04
C GLU A 51 3.59 12.89 -1.81
N ALA A 52 4.71 12.19 -1.61
CA ALA A 52 4.68 10.73 -1.46
C ALA A 52 3.88 10.25 -0.21
N GLY A 53 3.78 11.10 0.82
CA GLY A 53 3.02 10.82 2.05
C GLY A 53 1.52 11.08 1.96
N ASP A 54 1.12 12.12 1.22
CA ASP A 54 -0.27 12.44 0.93
C ASP A 54 -1.13 12.85 2.15
N GLY A 55 -2.29 12.26 2.44
CA GLY A 55 -2.76 10.90 2.09
C GLY A 55 -4.09 10.84 1.31
N ASP A 56 -4.32 11.74 0.36
CA ASP A 56 -5.53 11.83 -0.45
C ASP A 56 -5.47 10.88 -1.67
N LEU A 57 -6.64 10.52 -2.21
CA LEU A 57 -6.77 9.66 -3.39
C LEU A 57 -7.24 10.48 -4.60
N TYR A 58 -6.29 10.73 -5.52
CA TYR A 58 -6.52 11.45 -6.76
C TYR A 58 -6.89 10.52 -7.93
N THR A 59 -7.45 11.06 -9.00
CA THR A 59 -7.79 10.29 -10.22
C THR A 59 -6.56 9.74 -10.98
N CYS A 60 -5.35 10.19 -10.64
CA CYS A 60 -4.08 9.66 -11.16
C CYS A 60 -3.43 8.61 -10.22
N CYS A 61 -4.00 8.34 -9.05
CA CYS A 61 -3.57 7.23 -8.21
C CYS A 61 -4.03 5.88 -8.80
N PRO A 62 -3.30 4.78 -8.57
CA PRO A 62 -3.81 3.43 -8.84
C PRO A 62 -5.12 3.17 -8.07
N GLU A 63 -6.07 2.45 -8.68
CA GLU A 63 -7.39 2.18 -8.08
C GLU A 63 -7.33 1.30 -6.81
N LEU A 64 -6.19 0.64 -6.57
CA LEU A 64 -6.00 -0.24 -5.43
C LEU A 64 -5.85 0.55 -4.11
N ALA A 65 -6.98 0.81 -3.45
CA ALA A 65 -7.04 1.22 -2.05
C ALA A 65 -7.64 0.12 -1.19
N ILE A 66 -7.07 -0.11 0.01
CA ILE A 66 -7.51 -1.14 0.96
C ILE A 66 -7.86 -0.44 2.28
N GLU A 67 -9.11 -0.53 2.70
CA GLU A 67 -9.57 -0.02 4.01
C GLU A 67 -9.18 -0.96 5.15
N VAL A 68 -8.77 -0.38 6.29
CA VAL A 68 -8.27 -1.11 7.47
C VAL A 68 -8.79 -0.56 8.81
N GLU A 69 -9.64 0.46 8.79
CA GLU A 69 -10.38 1.02 9.95
C GLU A 69 -9.54 1.56 11.13
N SER A 70 -8.21 1.43 11.12
CA SER A 70 -7.27 1.91 12.14
C SER A 70 -5.99 2.46 11.51
N ALA A 71 -5.51 3.58 12.02
CA ALA A 71 -4.29 4.24 11.54
C ALA A 71 -3.02 3.49 11.94
N GLU A 72 -2.99 2.94 13.15
CA GLU A 72 -1.89 2.12 13.65
C GLU A 72 -1.74 0.82 12.83
N PHE A 73 -2.88 0.24 12.41
CA PHE A 73 -2.87 -0.93 11.55
C PHE A 73 -2.50 -0.59 10.10
N ALA A 74 -2.95 0.56 9.57
CA ALA A 74 -2.51 1.08 8.28
C ALA A 74 -0.98 1.28 8.23
N GLU A 75 -0.41 1.96 9.23
CA GLU A 75 1.03 2.19 9.35
C GLU A 75 1.82 0.87 9.37
N TYR A 76 1.36 -0.10 10.16
CA TYR A 76 1.96 -1.44 10.24
C TYR A 76 1.97 -2.17 8.89
N LEU A 77 0.87 -2.16 8.15
CA LEU A 77 0.79 -2.83 6.84
C LEU A 77 1.63 -2.11 5.78
N VAL A 78 1.67 -0.77 5.78
CA VAL A 78 2.56 0.01 4.91
C VAL A 78 4.03 -0.38 5.15
N ALA A 79 4.44 -0.46 6.42
CA ALA A 79 5.80 -0.86 6.78
C ALA A 79 6.13 -2.29 6.31
N LEU A 80 5.20 -3.24 6.47
CA LEU A 80 5.37 -4.62 5.98
C LEU A 80 5.50 -4.70 4.45
N LEU A 81 4.60 -4.05 3.70
CA LEU A 81 4.57 -4.12 2.24
C LEU A 81 5.82 -3.45 1.63
N ASN A 82 6.27 -2.33 2.21
CA ASN A 82 7.51 -1.67 1.80
C ASN A 82 8.76 -2.49 2.17
N ALA A 83 8.77 -3.21 3.30
CA ALA A 83 9.87 -4.14 3.62
C ALA A 83 9.92 -5.34 2.64
N ASP A 84 8.77 -5.88 2.24
CA ASP A 84 8.69 -6.95 1.25
C ASP A 84 9.15 -6.48 -0.15
N ARG A 85 8.93 -5.21 -0.49
CA ARG A 85 9.40 -4.56 -1.72
C ARG A 85 10.92 -4.60 -1.90
N GLU A 86 11.68 -4.39 -0.83
CA GLU A 86 13.15 -4.40 -0.83
C GLU A 86 13.74 -5.83 -0.93
N GLY A 87 12.89 -6.86 -0.91
CA GLY A 87 13.29 -8.26 -0.90
C GLY A 87 13.21 -8.90 0.49
N GLY A 88 12.22 -8.52 1.30
CA GLY A 88 11.96 -8.95 2.68
C GLY A 88 11.70 -10.45 2.92
N ALA A 89 12.07 -11.32 1.98
CA ALA A 89 12.13 -12.77 2.15
C ALA A 89 13.53 -13.30 1.73
N ARG A 90 14.32 -13.67 2.74
CA ARG A 90 15.52 -14.52 2.64
C ARG A 90 15.40 -15.66 3.64
#